data_AF-A0A822CUF9-F1
#
_entry.id   AF-A0A822CUF9-F1
#
_cell.length_a   1.000
_cell.length_b   1.000
_cell.length_c   1.000
_cell.angle_alpha   90.00
_cell.angle_beta   90.00
_cell.angle_gamma   90.00
#
_symmetry.space_group_name_H-M   'P 1'
#
loop_
_entity.id
_entity.type
_entity.pdbx_description
1 polymer ?
#
loop_
_entity_poly.entity_id
_entity_poly.type
_entity_poly.pdbx_seq_one_letter_code
_entity_poly.pdbx_strand_id
1 'polypeptide(L)'
;MYQCINSSKCISKNRIGDGLLDCDYGDDEQPSLHYDLCLKGELTRVFKCTSTNKCIDYKKIDNSFCDCGCDEDGLCDDEHILLNEARRHIAFQAICDGDTQLLPITVDGRNETDETECDLWQCNNTLTRCDGIWNCWNGADEVDCEPSQSLQCPLHHHICISSETNQPMCLPLEKANDGKIDCFEGADEP
;
A
#
# COMPACT_ATOMS: atom_id res chain seq x y z
N MET A 1 -6.95 -28.21 -9.76
CA MET A 1 -7.02 -29.15 -10.89
C MET A 1 -8.23 -28.79 -11.74
N TYR A 2 -8.16 -28.96 -13.06
CA TYR A 2 -9.26 -28.76 -14.02
C TYR A 2 -9.50 -30.06 -14.77
N GLN A 3 -10.76 -30.43 -14.99
CA GLN A 3 -11.14 -31.62 -15.75
C GLN A 3 -11.60 -31.19 -17.14
N CYS A 4 -10.95 -31.74 -18.16
CA CYS A 4 -11.26 -31.45 -19.56
C CYS A 4 -12.71 -31.86 -19.90
N ILE A 5 -13.39 -31.06 -20.71
CA ILE A 5 -14.77 -31.35 -21.13
C ILE A 5 -14.82 -32.69 -21.88
N ASN A 6 -15.83 -33.51 -21.60
CA ASN A 6 -16.03 -34.83 -22.22
C ASN A 6 -14.83 -35.79 -22.11
N SER A 7 -13.92 -35.57 -21.16
CA SER A 7 -12.76 -36.42 -20.93
C SER A 7 -12.59 -36.72 -19.44
N SER A 8 -11.95 -37.85 -19.14
CA SER A 8 -11.50 -38.18 -17.78
C SER A 8 -10.13 -37.55 -17.47
N LYS A 9 -9.56 -36.79 -18.40
CA LYS A 9 -8.27 -36.14 -18.27
C LYS A 9 -8.39 -34.92 -17.35
N CYS A 10 -7.49 -34.86 -16.36
CA CYS A 10 -7.37 -33.73 -15.46
C CYS A 10 -6.02 -33.08 -15.62
N ILE A 11 -6.00 -31.76 -15.71
CA ILE A 11 -4.79 -30.94 -15.87
C ILE A 11 -4.63 -29.98 -14.69
N SER A 12 -3.44 -29.43 -14.55
CA SER A 12 -3.23 -28.33 -13.60
C SER A 12 -3.97 -27.08 -14.11
N LYS A 13 -4.55 -26.29 -13.20
CA LYS A 13 -5.18 -25.02 -13.59
C LYS A 13 -4.18 -24.05 -14.23
N ASN A 14 -2.88 -24.22 -13.94
CA ASN A 14 -1.80 -23.41 -14.50
C ASN A 14 -1.49 -23.68 -15.97
N ARG A 15 -2.11 -24.71 -16.55
CA ARG A 15 -2.03 -25.06 -17.97
C ARG A 15 -3.21 -24.53 -18.79
N ILE A 16 -4.13 -23.81 -18.16
CA ILE A 16 -5.27 -23.22 -18.86
C ILE A 16 -4.80 -21.92 -19.48
N GLY A 17 -4.94 -21.80 -20.80
CA GLY A 17 -4.57 -20.61 -21.56
C GLY A 17 -3.06 -20.43 -21.68
N ASP A 18 -2.28 -21.51 -21.63
CA ASP A 18 -0.82 -21.45 -21.72
C ASP A 18 -0.29 -21.55 -23.17
N GLY A 19 -1.21 -21.61 -24.15
CA GLY A 19 -0.94 -21.71 -25.57
C GLY A 19 -0.68 -23.13 -26.06
N LEU A 20 -0.80 -24.14 -25.18
CA LEU A 20 -0.66 -25.56 -25.51
C LEU A 20 -2.01 -26.25 -25.38
N LEU A 21 -2.32 -27.13 -26.33
CA LEU A 21 -3.50 -27.99 -26.24
C LEU A 21 -3.21 -29.16 -25.29
N ASP A 22 -3.54 -29.00 -24.02
CA ASP A 22 -3.50 -30.05 -23.00
C ASP A 22 -4.80 -30.86 -22.96
N CYS A 23 -5.97 -30.28 -23.27
CA CYS A 23 -7.22 -31.03 -23.35
C CYS A 23 -7.52 -31.56 -24.77
N ASP A 24 -8.17 -32.73 -24.83
CA ASP A 24 -8.44 -33.43 -26.10
C ASP A 24 -9.36 -32.62 -27.04
N TYR A 25 -10.18 -31.73 -26.47
CA TYR A 25 -11.09 -30.82 -27.19
C TYR A 25 -10.62 -29.36 -27.21
N GLY A 26 -9.44 -29.06 -26.66
CA GLY A 26 -8.88 -27.71 -26.61
C GLY A 26 -9.69 -26.71 -25.79
N ASP A 27 -10.50 -27.19 -24.84
CA ASP A 27 -11.30 -26.34 -23.95
C ASP A 27 -10.45 -25.55 -22.96
N ASP A 28 -9.28 -26.06 -22.60
CA ASP A 28 -8.25 -25.40 -21.81
C ASP A 28 -7.69 -24.12 -22.43
N GLU A 29 -7.74 -23.99 -23.76
CA GLU A 29 -7.25 -22.81 -24.48
C GLU A 29 -8.38 -21.87 -24.92
N GLN A 30 -9.61 -22.07 -24.43
CA GLN A 30 -10.72 -21.17 -24.74
C GLN A 30 -10.62 -19.86 -23.95
N PRO A 31 -10.71 -18.69 -24.61
CA PRO A 31 -10.62 -17.38 -23.95
C PRO A 31 -11.67 -17.17 -22.86
N SER A 32 -12.89 -17.71 -23.02
CA SER A 32 -13.98 -17.63 -22.05
C SER A 32 -13.64 -18.32 -20.74
N LEU A 33 -13.11 -19.55 -20.81
CA LEU A 33 -12.71 -20.32 -19.63
C LEU A 33 -11.55 -19.63 -18.90
N HIS A 34 -10.55 -19.17 -19.65
CA HIS A 34 -9.40 -18.45 -19.10
C HIS A 34 -9.83 -17.16 -18.38
N TYR A 35 -10.74 -16.38 -18.99
CA TYR A 35 -11.29 -15.16 -18.39
C TYR A 35 -12.10 -15.44 -17.11
N ASP A 36 -13.00 -16.44 -17.14
CA ASP A 36 -13.83 -16.81 -15.99
C ASP A 36 -12.99 -17.27 -14.78
N LEU A 37 -11.95 -18.07 -15.02
CA LEU A 37 -11.08 -18.56 -13.95
C LEU A 37 -10.16 -17.47 -13.39
N CYS A 38 -9.73 -16.54 -14.23
CA CYS A 38 -9.01 -15.35 -13.77
C CYS A 38 -9.89 -14.47 -12.87
N LEU A 39 -11.14 -14.20 -13.25
CA LEU A 39 -12.05 -13.40 -12.43
C LEU A 39 -12.32 -14.05 -11.07
N LYS A 40 -12.28 -15.39 -10.99
CA LYS A 40 -12.41 -16.17 -9.76
C LYS A 40 -11.10 -16.31 -8.97
N GLY A 41 -9.98 -15.81 -9.48
CA GLY A 41 -8.68 -15.90 -8.81
C GLY A 41 -8.12 -17.34 -8.73
N GLU A 42 -8.54 -18.23 -9.64
CA GLU A 42 -8.16 -19.65 -9.58
C GLU A 42 -6.92 -20.00 -10.40
N LEU A 43 -6.32 -19.00 -11.07
CA LEU A 43 -5.12 -19.13 -11.89
C LEU A 43 -3.95 -18.41 -11.23
N THR A 44 -2.80 -19.11 -11.07
CA THR A 44 -1.63 -18.52 -10.41
C THR A 44 -0.67 -17.80 -11.36
N ARG A 45 -0.90 -17.87 -12.68
CA ARG A 45 -0.04 -17.24 -13.72
C ARG A 45 -0.66 -15.99 -14.33
N VAL A 46 -1.75 -15.51 -13.76
CA VAL A 46 -2.53 -14.42 -14.32
C VAL A 46 -2.60 -13.29 -13.30
N PHE A 47 -2.43 -12.07 -13.79
CA PHE A 47 -2.66 -10.84 -13.06
C PHE A 47 -4.00 -10.24 -13.51
N LYS A 48 -4.82 -9.87 -12.54
CA LYS A 48 -6.10 -9.21 -12.78
C LYS A 48 -5.92 -7.70 -12.61
N CYS A 49 -6.04 -6.98 -13.70
CA CYS A 49 -6.10 -5.53 -13.73
C CYS A 49 -7.33 -5.07 -12.94
N THR A 50 -7.12 -4.16 -12.00
CA THR A 50 -8.19 -3.64 -11.13
C THR A 50 -9.04 -2.61 -11.86
N SER A 51 -8.41 -1.76 -12.67
CA SER A 51 -9.03 -0.65 -13.39
C SER A 51 -9.94 -1.14 -14.53
N THR A 52 -9.52 -2.18 -15.25
CA THR A 52 -10.26 -2.68 -16.43
C THR A 52 -10.88 -4.06 -16.25
N ASN A 53 -10.64 -4.74 -15.12
CA ASN A 53 -10.98 -6.16 -14.92
C ASN A 53 -10.42 -7.09 -16.02
N LYS A 54 -9.39 -6.63 -16.74
CA LYS A 54 -8.67 -7.43 -17.73
C LYS A 54 -7.73 -8.40 -17.03
N CYS A 55 -7.49 -9.52 -17.68
CA CYS A 55 -6.59 -10.57 -17.21
C CYS A 55 -5.40 -10.68 -18.14
N ILE A 56 -4.20 -10.59 -17.59
CA ILE A 56 -2.94 -10.65 -18.34
C ILE A 56 -2.02 -11.72 -17.74
N ASP A 57 -1.12 -12.29 -18.54
CA ASP A 57 -0.10 -13.20 -18.02
C ASP A 57 0.83 -12.44 -17.07
N TYR A 58 1.26 -13.07 -15.97
CA TYR A 58 2.18 -12.47 -15.01
C TYR A 58 3.47 -11.92 -15.66
N LYS A 59 3.93 -12.49 -16.78
CA LYS A 59 5.11 -12.03 -17.52
C LYS A 59 4.94 -10.66 -18.15
N LYS A 60 3.70 -10.17 -18.21
CA LYS A 60 3.37 -8.85 -18.75
C LYS A 60 3.42 -7.74 -17.71
N ILE A 61 3.58 -8.10 -16.45
CA ILE A 61 3.80 -7.13 -15.37
C ILE A 61 5.19 -6.49 -15.55
N ASP A 62 5.25 -5.16 -15.47
CA ASP A 62 6.47 -4.34 -15.54
C ASP A 62 7.27 -4.62 -16.83
N ASN A 63 6.57 -4.75 -17.95
CA ASN A 63 7.16 -5.05 -19.27
C ASN A 63 7.37 -3.80 -20.14
N SER A 64 7.18 -2.61 -19.57
CA SER A 64 7.17 -1.29 -20.24
C SER A 64 6.02 -1.05 -21.23
N PHE A 65 5.01 -1.92 -21.27
CA PHE A 65 3.80 -1.78 -22.07
C PHE A 65 2.57 -1.89 -21.19
N CYS A 66 1.66 -0.94 -21.36
CA CYS A 66 0.41 -0.98 -20.62
C CYS A 66 -0.55 -2.04 -21.20
N ASP A 67 -0.50 -3.27 -20.68
CA ASP A 67 -1.40 -4.35 -21.10
C ASP A 67 -2.75 -4.25 -20.40
N CYS A 68 -2.84 -3.66 -19.21
CA CYS A 68 -4.11 -3.46 -18.50
C CYS A 68 -4.98 -2.34 -19.08
N GLY A 69 -4.37 -1.38 -19.79
CA GLY A 69 -5.00 -0.11 -20.17
C GLY A 69 -4.80 0.95 -19.09
N CYS A 70 -4.59 2.19 -19.52
CA CYS A 70 -4.40 3.32 -18.62
C CYS A 70 -5.74 3.83 -18.06
N ASP A 71 -5.74 4.28 -16.82
CA ASP A 71 -6.84 5.07 -16.25
C ASP A 71 -6.79 6.55 -16.69
N GLU A 72 -7.69 7.38 -16.14
CA GLU A 72 -7.78 8.81 -16.47
C GLU A 72 -6.51 9.60 -16.11
N ASP A 73 -5.73 9.12 -15.13
CA ASP A 73 -4.47 9.72 -14.69
C ASP A 73 -3.26 9.19 -15.49
N GLY A 74 -3.48 8.31 -16.46
CA GLY A 74 -2.43 7.67 -17.25
C GLY A 74 -1.73 6.52 -16.53
N LEU A 75 -2.21 6.12 -15.34
CA LEU A 75 -1.65 5.00 -14.60
C LEU A 75 -2.11 3.69 -15.19
N CYS A 76 -1.21 2.72 -15.13
CA CYS A 76 -1.43 1.41 -15.69
C CYS A 76 -1.17 0.36 -14.61
N ASP A 77 -2.17 -0.49 -14.36
CA ASP A 77 -2.15 -1.45 -13.25
C ASP A 77 -0.92 -2.37 -13.26
N ASP A 78 -0.46 -2.77 -14.45
CA ASP A 78 0.67 -3.69 -14.62
C ASP A 78 2.05 -3.02 -14.71
N GLU A 79 2.11 -1.70 -14.95
CA GLU A 79 3.37 -0.97 -15.14
C GLU A 79 3.69 0.00 -13.99
N HIS A 80 2.66 0.54 -13.34
CA HIS A 80 2.80 1.51 -12.25
C HIS A 80 2.43 0.89 -10.90
N ILE A 81 2.93 -0.32 -10.63
CA ILE A 81 2.53 -1.16 -9.50
C ILE A 81 2.65 -0.40 -8.17
N LEU A 82 3.81 0.20 -7.88
CA LEU A 82 4.06 0.92 -6.63
C LEU A 82 3.13 2.12 -6.44
N LEU A 83 2.87 2.88 -7.52
CA LEU A 83 1.99 4.05 -7.46
C LEU A 83 0.53 3.64 -7.26
N ASN A 84 0.12 2.53 -7.89
CA ASN A 84 -1.23 1.98 -7.74
C ASN A 84 -1.43 1.38 -6.34
N GLU A 85 -0.43 0.73 -5.77
CA GLU A 85 -0.48 0.23 -4.39
C GLU A 85 -0.58 1.38 -3.40
N ALA A 86 0.27 2.41 -3.53
CA ALA A 86 0.24 3.58 -2.65
C ALA A 86 -1.10 4.33 -2.71
N ARG A 87 -1.72 4.44 -3.89
CA ARG A 87 -3.04 5.09 -4.06
C ARG A 87 -4.23 4.25 -3.57
N ARG A 88 -4.07 2.94 -3.39
CA ARG A 88 -5.18 2.02 -3.01
C ARG A 88 -5.06 1.51 -1.60
N HIS A 89 -3.85 1.47 -1.05
CA HIS A 89 -3.58 0.99 0.28
C HIS A 89 -2.88 2.11 1.04
N ILE A 90 -3.65 2.76 1.90
CA ILE A 90 -3.07 3.64 2.89
C ILE A 90 -2.57 2.84 4.09
N ALA A 91 -1.39 3.18 4.58
CA ALA A 91 -0.90 2.67 5.85
C ALA A 91 -1.71 3.30 6.98
N PHE A 92 -2.06 2.54 8.02
CA PHE A 92 -2.84 3.10 9.13
C PHE A 92 -2.17 4.32 9.76
N GLN A 93 -0.82 4.34 9.79
CA GLN A 93 -0.04 5.47 10.31
C GLN A 93 -0.20 6.74 9.47
N ALA A 94 -0.48 6.61 8.18
CA ALA A 94 -0.60 7.75 7.26
C ALA A 94 -2.03 8.36 7.24
N ILE A 95 -2.95 7.85 8.04
CA ILE A 95 -4.30 8.44 8.12
C ILE A 95 -4.23 9.71 8.98
N CYS A 96 -4.68 10.84 8.42
CA CYS A 96 -4.68 12.14 9.10
C CYS A 96 -3.27 12.64 9.44
N ASP A 97 -2.32 12.38 8.54
CA ASP A 97 -0.93 12.83 8.66
C ASP A 97 -0.68 14.18 7.96
N GLY A 98 -1.70 14.75 7.31
CA GLY A 98 -1.64 16.02 6.60
C GLY A 98 -1.41 15.90 5.10
N ASP A 99 -1.08 14.71 4.60
CA ASP A 99 -0.82 14.44 3.18
C ASP A 99 -1.93 13.57 2.58
N THR A 100 -2.68 14.10 1.61
CA THR A 100 -3.71 13.28 0.93
C THR A 100 -3.05 12.27 -0.03
N GLN A 101 -2.93 11.02 0.39
CA GLN A 101 -2.39 9.92 -0.43
C GLN A 101 -3.49 9.07 -1.06
N LEU A 102 -4.63 8.93 -0.39
CA LEU A 102 -5.81 8.23 -0.89
C LEU A 102 -6.60 9.11 -1.86
N LEU A 103 -6.83 8.61 -3.08
CA LEU A 103 -7.75 9.27 -4.01
C LEU A 103 -9.16 9.35 -3.43
N PRO A 104 -9.89 10.47 -3.62
CA PRO A 104 -11.21 10.64 -3.03
C PRO A 104 -12.17 9.51 -3.40
N ILE A 105 -12.74 8.85 -2.39
CA ILE A 105 -13.74 7.81 -2.54
C ILE A 105 -15.12 8.34 -2.16
N THR A 106 -16.15 7.94 -2.90
CA THR A 106 -17.52 8.37 -2.58
C THR A 106 -18.16 7.44 -1.55
N VAL A 107 -18.36 7.91 -0.32
CA VAL A 107 -19.07 7.21 0.76
C VAL A 107 -20.30 8.03 1.15
N ASP A 108 -21.50 7.43 1.12
CA ASP A 108 -22.77 8.11 1.41
C ASP A 108 -23.00 9.44 0.66
N GLY A 109 -22.45 9.55 -0.55
CA GLY A 109 -22.57 10.75 -1.40
C GLY A 109 -21.61 11.88 -1.05
N ARG A 110 -20.62 11.64 -0.19
CA ARG A 110 -19.51 12.54 0.12
C ARG A 110 -18.21 11.98 -0.43
N ASN A 111 -17.29 12.87 -0.83
CA ASN A 111 -15.95 12.49 -1.23
C ASN A 111 -15.06 12.49 0.00
N GLU A 112 -14.69 11.30 0.45
CA GLU A 112 -13.84 11.07 1.62
C GLU A 112 -12.41 10.73 1.17
N THR A 113 -11.44 11.19 1.94
CA THR A 113 -10.01 10.84 1.80
C THR A 113 -9.49 10.31 3.14
N ASP A 114 -8.24 9.90 3.17
CA ASP A 114 -7.47 9.67 4.40
C ASP A 114 -7.40 10.87 5.35
N GLU A 115 -7.48 12.08 4.80
CA GLU A 115 -7.48 13.35 5.54
C GLU A 115 -8.89 13.87 5.92
N THR A 116 -9.91 13.01 5.91
CA THR A 116 -11.28 13.39 6.31
C THR A 116 -11.65 12.87 7.69
N GLU A 117 -12.47 13.64 8.42
CA GLU A 117 -12.94 13.31 9.77
C GLU A 117 -11.81 13.03 10.80
N CYS A 118 -10.66 13.71 10.67
CA CYS A 118 -9.51 13.53 11.55
C CYS A 118 -9.77 13.81 13.04
N ASP A 119 -10.84 14.54 13.37
CA ASP A 119 -11.31 14.69 14.76
C ASP A 119 -11.68 13.34 15.41
N LEU A 120 -12.03 12.34 14.61
CA LEU A 120 -12.30 10.96 15.04
C LEU A 120 -11.03 10.11 15.10
N TRP A 121 -9.93 10.58 14.49
CA TRP A 121 -8.66 9.88 14.38
C TRP A 121 -7.58 10.60 15.18
N GLN A 122 -7.53 10.31 16.47
CA GLN A 122 -6.52 10.89 17.34
C GLN A 122 -5.12 10.46 16.89
N CYS A 123 -4.24 11.43 16.61
CA CYS A 123 -2.86 11.20 16.20
C CYS A 123 -2.07 10.33 17.20
N ASN A 124 -2.39 10.39 18.50
CA ASN A 124 -1.83 9.51 19.53
C ASN A 124 -2.84 8.43 19.90
N ASN A 125 -2.69 7.24 19.33
CA ASN A 125 -3.53 6.09 19.57
C ASN A 125 -2.69 4.80 19.72
N THR A 126 -3.33 3.65 19.91
CA THR A 126 -2.62 2.38 20.14
C THR A 126 -1.70 1.95 18.98
N LEU A 127 -1.93 2.45 17.77
CA LEU A 127 -1.19 2.08 16.57
C LEU A 127 -0.08 3.06 16.20
N THR A 128 -0.22 4.33 16.57
CA THR A 128 0.75 5.40 16.31
C THR A 128 1.64 5.71 17.51
N ARG A 129 1.26 5.29 18.71
CA ARG A 129 2.05 5.56 19.92
C ARG A 129 3.36 4.78 19.93
N CYS A 130 4.47 5.51 20.02
CA CYS A 130 5.83 4.97 20.16
C CYS A 130 6.22 4.01 19.04
N ASP A 131 5.77 4.29 17.82
CA ASP A 131 6.13 3.54 16.61
C ASP A 131 7.36 4.14 15.90
N GLY A 132 7.84 5.29 16.38
CA GLY A 132 9.00 6.00 15.86
C GLY A 132 8.68 6.95 14.71
N ILE A 133 7.40 7.19 14.41
CA ILE A 133 6.91 8.14 13.41
C ILE A 133 6.20 9.27 14.17
N TRP A 134 6.42 10.51 13.75
CA TRP A 134 5.74 11.67 14.35
C TRP A 134 4.40 11.88 13.64
N ASN A 135 3.33 11.32 14.21
CA ASN A 135 1.98 11.47 13.67
C ASN A 135 1.26 12.68 14.30
N CYS A 136 1.61 13.04 15.55
CA CYS A 136 1.12 14.27 16.15
C CYS A 136 2.01 15.47 15.79
N TRP A 137 1.41 16.64 15.54
CA TRP A 137 2.15 17.87 15.25
C TRP A 137 3.14 18.28 16.34
N ASN A 138 2.87 17.91 17.60
CA ASN A 138 3.79 18.12 18.71
C ASN A 138 4.58 16.86 19.08
N GLY A 139 4.53 15.79 18.27
CA GLY A 139 5.16 14.50 18.53
C GLY A 139 4.64 13.76 19.77
N ALA A 140 3.48 14.12 20.33
CA ALA A 140 3.00 13.56 21.61
C ALA A 140 2.77 12.05 21.60
N ASP A 141 2.66 11.43 20.43
CA ASP A 141 2.65 9.99 20.22
C ASP A 141 4.00 9.32 20.51
N GLU A 142 5.09 10.08 20.47
CA GLU A 142 6.48 9.62 20.61
C GLU A 142 7.18 10.04 21.92
N VAL A 143 6.40 10.40 22.95
CA VAL A 143 6.91 10.65 24.31
C VAL A 143 6.53 9.56 25.29
N ASP A 144 7.32 9.46 26.37
CA ASP A 144 7.10 8.53 27.48
C ASP A 144 6.97 7.08 27.00
N CYS A 145 7.74 6.75 25.97
CA CYS A 145 7.88 5.41 25.42
C CYS A 145 8.72 4.54 26.35
N GLU A 146 8.43 3.23 26.35
CA GLU A 146 9.29 2.29 27.05
C GLU A 146 10.74 2.44 26.56
N PRO A 147 11.74 2.43 27.44
CA PRO A 147 13.13 2.64 27.07
C PRO A 147 13.55 1.71 25.92
N SER A 148 13.81 2.29 24.75
CA SER A 148 14.55 1.56 23.72
C SER A 148 15.97 1.35 24.23
N GLN A 149 16.61 0.24 23.84
CA GLN A 149 17.88 -0.23 24.42
C GLN A 149 19.07 0.75 24.23
N SER A 150 18.88 1.86 23.51
CA SER A 150 19.94 2.77 23.04
C SER A 150 19.97 4.15 23.68
N LEU A 151 18.87 4.70 24.21
CA LEU A 151 18.85 6.01 24.89
C LEU A 151 17.61 6.16 25.78
N GLN A 152 17.80 6.48 27.07
CA GLN A 152 16.71 6.84 27.97
C GLN A 152 16.55 8.36 27.99
N CYS A 153 15.43 8.84 27.45
CA CYS A 153 15.06 10.24 27.53
C CYS A 153 14.24 10.54 28.80
N PRO A 154 14.31 11.78 29.33
CA PRO A 154 13.42 12.23 30.39
C PRO A 154 11.95 12.19 29.94
N LEU A 155 11.02 12.27 30.90
CA LEU A 155 9.60 12.37 30.57
C LEU A 155 9.34 13.58 29.67
N HIS A 156 8.35 13.48 28.78
CA HIS A 156 7.99 14.52 27.80
C HIS A 156 9.15 14.92 26.87
N HIS A 157 10.02 13.97 26.53
CA HIS A 157 11.06 14.16 25.52
C HIS A 157 10.97 13.06 24.46
N HIS A 158 11.19 13.45 23.22
CA HIS A 158 11.30 12.56 22.06
C HIS A 158 12.75 12.18 21.85
N ILE A 159 12.98 11.01 21.26
CA ILE A 159 14.27 10.67 20.69
C ILE A 159 14.29 11.24 19.27
N CYS A 160 15.33 12.01 18.93
CA CYS A 160 15.58 12.39 17.55
C CYS A 160 17.06 12.44 17.25
N ILE A 161 17.43 12.48 15.97
CA ILE A 161 18.82 12.67 15.56
C ILE A 161 19.05 14.17 15.45
N SER A 162 20.02 14.71 16.18
CA SER A 162 20.36 16.14 16.12
C SER A 162 20.76 16.57 14.70
N SER A 163 20.18 17.67 14.21
CA SER A 163 20.53 18.27 12.91
C SER A 163 21.98 18.77 12.85
N GLU A 164 22.57 19.14 13.99
CA GLU A 164 23.94 19.67 14.08
C GLU A 164 25.01 18.58 14.18
N THR A 165 24.73 17.51 14.95
CA THR A 165 25.75 16.52 15.33
C THR A 165 25.55 15.15 14.68
N ASN A 166 24.39 14.91 14.05
CA ASN A 166 23.98 13.60 13.53
C ASN A 166 24.05 12.48 14.61
N GLN A 167 23.83 12.83 15.88
CA GLN A 167 23.79 11.90 17.01
C GLN A 167 22.40 11.87 17.65
N PRO A 168 21.99 10.75 18.25
CA PRO A 168 20.72 10.68 18.95
C PRO A 168 20.73 11.62 20.17
N MET A 169 19.67 12.41 20.30
CA MET A 169 19.44 13.36 21.38
C MET A 169 18.01 13.25 21.89
N CYS A 170 17.77 13.79 23.09
CA CYS A 170 16.44 13.93 23.67
C CYS A 170 15.93 15.35 23.41
N LEU A 171 14.90 15.48 22.57
CA LEU A 171 14.27 16.76 22.27
C LEU A 171 13.04 16.96 23.18
N PRO A 172 12.90 18.09 23.89
CA PRO A 172 11.70 18.39 24.68
C PRO A 172 10.43 18.51 23.82
N LEU A 173 9.27 18.13 24.35
CA LEU A 173 7.97 18.25 23.69
C LEU A 173 7.65 19.67 23.21
N GLU A 174 8.08 20.69 23.96
CA GLU A 174 7.83 22.09 23.64
C GLU A 174 8.64 22.60 22.44
N LYS A 175 9.60 21.80 21.98
CA LYS A 175 10.44 22.10 20.83
C LYS A 175 9.97 21.46 19.53
N ALA A 176 9.04 20.51 19.60
CA ALA A 176 8.38 19.99 18.42
C ALA A 176 7.54 21.10 17.79
N ASN A 177 7.70 21.32 16.49
CA ASN A 177 6.98 22.31 15.70
C ASN A 177 7.10 23.73 16.29
N ASP A 178 8.32 24.10 16.70
CA ASP A 178 8.65 25.41 17.28
C ASP A 178 9.13 26.43 16.23
N GLY A 179 9.18 26.01 14.97
CA GLY A 179 9.69 26.75 13.81
C GLY A 179 11.21 26.68 13.66
N LYS A 180 11.89 25.75 14.34
CA LYS A 180 13.34 25.53 14.24
C LYS A 180 13.67 24.06 14.11
N ILE A 181 14.44 23.74 13.08
CA ILE A 181 14.93 22.39 12.80
C ILE A 181 16.01 21.99 13.84
N ASP A 182 15.59 21.32 14.91
CA ASP A 182 16.48 20.70 15.90
C ASP A 182 16.85 19.26 15.49
N CYS A 183 15.98 18.57 14.74
CA CYS A 183 16.15 17.18 14.32
C CYS A 183 16.56 17.05 12.85
N PHE A 184 17.18 15.91 12.53
CA PHE A 184 17.70 15.60 11.21
C PHE A 184 16.56 15.65 10.18
N GLU A 185 16.85 16.28 9.03
CA GLU A 185 15.87 16.52 7.96
C GLU A 185 14.63 17.34 8.37
N GLY A 186 14.63 17.99 9.54
CA GLY A 186 13.44 18.71 10.01
C GLY A 186 12.33 17.79 10.46
N ALA A 187 12.66 16.56 10.88
CA ALA A 187 11.67 15.61 11.40
C ALA A 187 10.85 16.16 12.58
N ASP A 188 11.36 17.19 13.27
CA ASP A 188 10.65 17.87 14.35
C ASP A 188 9.70 18.99 13.91
N GLU A 189 9.67 19.32 12.62
CA GLU A 189 8.91 20.42 12.04
C GLU A 189 8.00 19.93 10.88
N PRO A 190 7.03 19.02 11.15
CA PRO A 190 6.07 18.51 10.15
C PRO A 190 5.07 19.58 9.68
#